data_AF-A0A4Y7RCE1-F1
#
_entry.id   AF-A0A4Y7RCE1-F1
#
_cell.length_a   1.000
_cell.length_b   1.000
_cell.length_c   1.000
_cell.angle_alpha   90.00
_cell.angle_beta   90.00
_cell.angle_gamma   90.00
#
_symmetry.space_group_name_H-M   'P 1'
#
loop_
_entity.id
_entity.type
_entity.pdbx_description
1 polymer ?
#
loop_
_entity_poly.entity_id
_entity_poly.type
_entity_poly.pdbx_seq_one_letter_code
_entity_poly.pdbx_strand_id
1 'polypeptide(L)'
;MFQQKQWLDHIVEYPGRVRVVPNSDGTYQLTKDEGELIQQGTPVTAGNMNRIEQGVADAHSGVSDLRLLTATLAVQVATLQGATLGGVGSNIFIEDLSDLSDCVVTHGVYDQVNRKVYC
;
A
#
# COMPACT_ATOMS: atom_id res chain seq x y z
N MET A 1 5.40 -4.76 14.24
CA MET A 1 6.15 -4.97 12.97
C MET A 1 5.79 -6.34 12.41
N PHE A 2 5.59 -6.42 11.09
CA PHE A 2 5.29 -7.68 10.40
C PHE A 2 6.44 -8.68 10.58
N GLN A 3 6.12 -9.92 10.93
CA GLN A 3 7.08 -11.01 11.03
C GLN A 3 6.79 -12.05 9.96
N GLN A 4 7.74 -12.23 9.03
CA GLN A 4 7.63 -13.26 8.01
C GLN A 4 7.62 -14.66 8.65
N LYS A 5 6.87 -15.57 8.03
CA LYS A 5 6.88 -16.99 8.38
C LYS A 5 7.36 -17.74 7.17
N GLN A 6 8.25 -18.69 7.41
CA GLN A 6 8.62 -19.66 6.40
C GLN A 6 7.46 -20.63 6.24
N TRP A 7 6.90 -20.67 5.03
CA TRP A 7 5.90 -21.64 4.65
C TRP A 7 6.60 -22.88 4.12
N LEU A 8 6.17 -24.04 4.61
CA LEU A 8 6.67 -25.34 4.19
C LEU A 8 5.54 -26.09 3.50
N ASP A 9 5.89 -26.85 2.47
CA ASP A 9 4.96 -27.77 1.82
C ASP A 9 4.76 -29.03 2.67
N HIS A 10 3.61 -29.67 2.48
CA HIS A 10 3.33 -30.98 3.05
C HIS A 10 3.75 -32.05 2.05
N ILE A 11 4.93 -32.63 2.25
CA ILE A 11 5.53 -33.62 1.34
C ILE A 11 5.45 -35.00 1.98
N VAL A 12 4.87 -35.93 1.23
CA VAL A 12 4.62 -37.32 1.65
C VAL A 12 4.92 -38.27 0.50
N GLU A 13 5.12 -39.55 0.80
CA GLU A 13 5.47 -40.58 -0.19
C GLU A 13 4.39 -40.76 -1.26
N TYR A 14 3.11 -40.76 -0.88
CA TYR A 14 1.97 -40.92 -1.78
C TYR A 14 0.99 -39.74 -1.70
N PRO A 15 1.29 -38.59 -2.35
CA PRO A 15 0.44 -37.41 -2.31
C PRO A 15 -0.98 -37.70 -2.83
N GLY A 16 -1.99 -37.30 -2.06
CA GLY A 16 -3.39 -37.43 -2.44
C GLY A 16 -3.97 -38.85 -2.36
N ARG A 17 -3.18 -39.86 -1.95
CA ARG A 17 -3.70 -41.20 -1.72
C ARG A 17 -4.62 -41.21 -0.50
N VAL A 18 -5.76 -41.86 -0.66
CA VAL A 18 -6.78 -42.01 0.37
C VAL A 18 -7.18 -43.46 0.50
N ARG A 19 -7.38 -43.89 1.75
CA ARG A 19 -8.03 -45.15 2.08
C ARG A 19 -9.53 -44.90 2.19
N VAL A 20 -10.31 -45.72 1.50
CA VAL A 20 -11.77 -45.68 1.51
C VAL A 20 -12.28 -46.82 2.37
N VAL A 21 -13.03 -46.52 3.42
CA VAL A 21 -13.69 -47.50 4.28
C VAL A 21 -15.20 -47.35 4.14
N PRO A 22 -15.92 -48.37 3.65
CA PRO A 22 -17.38 -48.32 3.58
C PRO A 22 -17.98 -48.41 4.98
N ASN A 23 -18.98 -47.56 5.24
CA ASN A 23 -19.76 -47.56 6.47
C ASN A 23 -21.05 -48.38 6.28
N SER A 24 -21.66 -48.81 7.39
CA SER A 24 -22.90 -49.61 7.37
C SER A 24 -24.13 -48.85 6.86
N ASP A 25 -24.07 -47.52 6.85
CA ASP A 25 -25.13 -46.62 6.38
C ASP A 25 -25.04 -46.29 4.88
N GLY A 26 -24.12 -46.93 4.15
CA GLY A 26 -23.89 -46.68 2.72
C GLY A 26 -23.03 -45.45 2.42
N THR A 27 -22.50 -44.78 3.45
CA THR A 27 -21.49 -43.72 3.28
C THR A 27 -20.08 -44.29 3.22
N TYR A 28 -19.10 -43.46 2.86
CA TYR A 28 -17.68 -43.84 2.82
C TYR A 28 -16.86 -42.89 3.69
N GLN A 29 -16.02 -43.44 4.56
CA GLN A 29 -15.01 -42.68 5.27
C GLN A 29 -13.73 -42.63 4.44
N LEU A 30 -13.25 -41.41 4.18
CA LEU A 30 -12.00 -41.13 3.49
C LEU A 30 -10.95 -40.74 4.52
N THR A 31 -9.88 -41.53 4.63
CA THR A 31 -8.71 -41.20 5.45
C THR A 31 -7.49 -41.09 4.58
N LYS A 32 -6.67 -40.06 4.81
CA LYS A 32 -5.38 -39.89 4.15
C LYS A 32 -4.51 -41.12 4.38
N ASP A 33 -3.93 -41.65 3.30
CA ASP A 33 -3.02 -42.81 3.33
C ASP A 33 -1.73 -42.41 2.62
N GLU A 34 -1.04 -41.46 3.24
CA GLU A 34 0.03 -40.67 2.62
C GLU A 34 1.39 -41.39 2.59
N GLY A 35 1.51 -42.57 3.22
CA GLY A 35 2.79 -43.27 3.38
C GLY A 35 3.73 -42.56 4.36
N GLU A 36 5.03 -42.55 4.05
CA GLU A 36 6.03 -41.82 4.86
C GLU A 36 5.84 -40.29 4.76
N LEU A 37 5.88 -39.61 5.92
CA LEU A 37 5.89 -38.15 6.00
C LEU A 37 7.32 -37.63 5.87
N ILE A 38 7.62 -37.00 4.72
CA ILE A 38 8.95 -36.43 4.42
C ILE A 38 9.06 -35.02 5.00
N GLN A 39 8.01 -34.21 4.88
CA GLN A 39 7.97 -32.84 5.39
C GLN A 39 6.54 -32.46 5.82
N GLN A 40 6.41 -31.98 7.06
CA GLN A 40 5.14 -31.43 7.53
C GLN A 40 4.92 -30.02 6.98
N GLY A 41 3.77 -29.82 6.33
CA GLY A 41 3.41 -28.51 5.78
C GLY A 41 2.99 -27.49 6.83
N THR A 42 3.12 -26.21 6.47
CA THR A 42 2.59 -25.10 7.28
C THR A 42 1.08 -24.99 7.09
N PRO A 43 0.27 -25.00 8.15
CA PRO A 43 -1.18 -25.01 8.02
C PRO A 43 -1.70 -23.67 7.49
N VAL A 44 -2.60 -23.72 6.51
CA VAL A 44 -3.33 -22.55 6.01
C VAL A 44 -4.48 -22.26 6.95
N THR A 45 -4.27 -21.37 7.91
CA THR A 45 -5.27 -20.98 8.92
C THR A 45 -5.60 -19.50 8.82
N ALA A 46 -6.79 -19.11 9.30
CA ALA A 46 -7.19 -17.70 9.35
C ALA A 46 -6.14 -16.83 10.07
N GLY A 47 -5.53 -17.32 11.16
CA GLY A 47 -4.46 -16.59 11.84
C GLY A 47 -3.21 -16.37 10.97
N ASN A 48 -2.79 -17.37 10.21
CA ASN A 48 -1.64 -17.22 9.30
C ASN A 48 -1.98 -16.33 8.11
N MET A 49 -3.19 -16.43 7.57
CA MET A 49 -3.66 -15.63 6.44
C MET A 49 -3.88 -14.17 6.81
N ASN A 50 -4.59 -13.88 7.91
CA ASN A 50 -4.84 -12.51 8.38
C ASN A 50 -3.54 -11.76 8.65
N ARG A 51 -2.50 -12.46 9.10
CA ARG A 51 -1.19 -11.86 9.29
C ARG A 51 -0.56 -11.42 7.96
N ILE A 52 -0.72 -12.19 6.89
CA ILE A 52 -0.29 -11.80 5.54
C ILE A 52 -1.08 -10.58 5.07
N GLU A 53 -2.42 -10.63 5.16
CA GLU A 53 -3.30 -9.52 4.77
C GLU A 53 -2.95 -8.22 5.49
N GLN A 54 -2.72 -8.29 6.81
CA GLN A 54 -2.30 -7.13 7.59
C GLN A 54 -0.94 -6.59 7.14
N GLY A 55 0.04 -7.48 6.87
CA GLY A 55 1.35 -7.07 6.38
C GLY A 55 1.29 -6.34 5.04
N VAL A 56 0.40 -6.77 4.14
CA VAL A 56 0.14 -6.12 2.85
C VAL A 56 -0.54 -4.76 3.05
N ALA A 57 -1.55 -4.69 3.92
CA ALA A 57 -2.25 -3.44 4.23
C ALA A 57 -1.31 -2.39 4.83
N ASP A 58 -0.47 -2.79 5.79
CA ASP A 58 0.52 -1.92 6.42
C ASP A 58 1.54 -1.38 5.39
N ALA A 59 2.00 -2.23 4.47
CA ALA A 59 2.93 -1.83 3.41
C ALA A 59 2.31 -0.80 2.45
N HIS A 60 1.06 -1.02 2.03
CA HIS A 60 0.33 -0.06 1.19
C HIS A 60 0.08 1.27 1.89
N SER A 61 -0.25 1.25 3.20
CA SER A 61 -0.38 2.47 3.99
C SER A 61 0.94 3.25 4.01
N GLY A 62 2.05 2.57 4.32
CA GLY A 62 3.37 3.21 4.37
C GLY A 62 3.80 3.82 3.02
N VAL A 63 3.51 3.16 1.90
CA VAL A 63 3.76 3.73 0.55
C VAL A 63 2.91 4.98 0.29
N SER A 64 1.66 4.98 0.75
CA SER A 64 0.75 6.12 0.61
C SER A 64 1.25 7.32 1.42
N ASP A 65 1.72 7.10 2.65
CA ASP A 65 2.31 8.12 3.50
C ASP A 65 3.59 8.72 2.89
N LEU A 66 4.47 7.86 2.36
CA LEU A 66 5.68 8.29 1.66
C LEU A 66 5.37 9.13 0.42
N ARG A 67 4.31 8.78 -0.32
CA ARG A 67 3.85 9.56 -1.48
C ARG A 67 3.39 10.95 -1.07
N LEU A 68 2.64 11.07 0.02
CA LEU A 68 2.19 12.36 0.56
C LEU A 68 3.37 13.22 1.04
N LEU A 69 4.31 12.62 1.77
CA LEU A 69 5.54 13.29 2.20
C LEU A 69 6.36 13.79 1.01
N THR A 70 6.47 12.98 -0.05
CA THR A 70 7.20 13.36 -1.27
C THR A 70 6.53 14.51 -2.01
N ALA A 71 5.20 14.52 -2.11
CA ALA A 71 4.46 15.64 -2.68
C ALA A 71 4.67 16.93 -1.88
N THR A 72 4.60 16.84 -0.56
CA THR A 72 4.87 17.96 0.34
C THR A 72 6.29 18.49 0.17
N LEU A 73 7.28 17.61 0.13
CA LEU A 73 8.67 17.97 -0.07
C LEU A 73 8.89 18.65 -1.43
N ALA A 74 8.25 18.17 -2.50
CA ALA A 74 8.35 18.78 -3.82
C ALA A 74 7.82 20.23 -3.81
N VAL A 75 6.69 20.49 -3.15
CA VAL A 75 6.16 21.86 -2.97
C VAL A 75 7.14 22.72 -2.17
N GLN A 76 7.67 22.21 -1.06
CA GLN A 76 8.65 22.94 -0.25
C GLN A 76 9.92 23.29 -1.05
N VAL A 77 10.46 22.35 -1.83
CA VAL A 77 11.62 22.62 -2.69
C VAL A 77 11.29 23.70 -3.73
N ALA A 78 10.12 23.63 -4.37
CA ALA A 78 9.69 24.66 -5.33
C ALA A 78 9.58 26.05 -4.69
N THR A 79 9.03 26.15 -3.47
CA THR A 79 8.96 27.43 -2.74
C THR A 79 10.35 27.99 -2.41
N LEU A 80 11.29 27.14 -1.96
CA LEU A 80 12.65 27.55 -1.65
C LEU A 80 13.43 27.97 -2.89
N GLN A 81 13.29 27.24 -3.99
CA GLN A 81 13.88 27.61 -5.27
C GLN A 81 13.35 28.96 -5.76
N GLY A 82 12.03 29.18 -5.67
CA GLY A 82 11.41 30.46 -6.00
C GLY A 82 11.95 31.62 -5.15
N ALA A 83 12.05 31.43 -3.84
CA ALA A 83 12.56 32.45 -2.91
C ALA A 83 14.05 32.78 -3.17
N THR A 84 14.86 31.74 -3.39
CA THR A 84 16.31 31.89 -3.56
C THR A 84 16.67 32.51 -4.92
N LEU A 85 16.01 32.07 -6.00
CA LEU A 85 16.32 32.52 -7.36
C LEU A 85 15.62 33.83 -7.73
N GLY A 86 14.48 34.13 -7.11
CA GLY A 86 13.71 35.35 -7.37
C GLY A 86 14.20 36.59 -6.64
N GLY A 87 15.13 36.47 -5.68
CA GLY A 87 15.55 37.58 -4.82
C GLY A 87 14.45 38.11 -3.89
N VAL A 88 13.34 37.37 -3.76
CA VAL A 88 12.19 37.75 -2.94
C VAL A 88 12.37 37.13 -1.56
N GLY A 89 12.85 37.91 -0.61
CA GLY A 89 13.17 37.45 0.75
C GLY A 89 11.96 37.01 1.60
N SER A 90 10.72 37.33 1.19
CA SER A 90 9.47 36.99 1.91
C SER A 90 8.24 37.01 0.98
N ASN A 91 7.21 36.20 1.31
CA ASN A 91 5.86 36.14 0.71
C ASN A 91 5.71 35.43 -0.65
N ILE A 92 6.26 34.22 -0.79
CA ILE A 92 5.87 33.32 -1.89
C ILE A 92 4.86 32.31 -1.34
N PHE A 93 3.63 32.38 -1.85
CA PHE A 93 2.59 31.37 -1.63
C PHE A 93 2.45 30.57 -2.93
N ILE A 94 2.73 29.27 -2.87
CA ILE A 94 2.50 28.34 -3.99
C ILE A 94 1.33 27.45 -3.56
N GLU A 95 0.21 27.63 -4.24
CA GLU A 95 -1.03 26.92 -4.00
C GLU A 95 -1.51 26.34 -5.33
N ASP A 96 -2.00 25.10 -5.31
CA ASP A 96 -2.56 24.46 -6.49
C ASP A 96 -4.05 24.80 -6.55
N LEU A 97 -4.40 25.83 -7.34
CA LEU A 97 -5.78 26.28 -7.52
C LEU A 97 -6.39 25.60 -8.74
N SER A 98 -7.63 25.13 -8.60
CA SER A 98 -8.36 24.49 -9.70
C SER A 98 -8.64 25.48 -10.83
N ASP A 99 -8.92 26.74 -10.47
CA ASP A 99 -9.07 27.88 -11.38
C ASP A 99 -8.83 29.23 -10.65
N LEU A 100 -8.96 30.34 -11.37
CA LEU A 100 -8.75 31.69 -10.83
C LEU A 100 -9.94 32.22 -10.01
N SER A 101 -11.08 31.51 -9.95
CA SER A 101 -12.25 31.93 -9.14
C SER A 101 -11.94 31.89 -7.65
N ASP A 102 -11.00 31.04 -7.25
CA ASP A 102 -10.61 30.82 -5.86
C ASP A 102 -9.69 31.94 -5.30
N CYS A 103 -9.28 32.91 -6.13
CA CYS A 103 -8.41 34.01 -5.72
C CYS A 103 -9.09 35.39 -5.92
N VAL A 104 -9.25 36.15 -4.83
CA VAL A 104 -9.79 37.51 -4.86
C VAL A 104 -8.70 38.52 -4.58
N VAL A 105 -8.38 39.36 -5.57
CA VAL A 105 -7.47 40.51 -5.41
C VAL A 105 -8.27 41.68 -4.82
N THR A 106 -8.05 42.00 -3.55
CA THR A 106 -8.76 43.12 -2.89
C THR A 106 -8.18 44.49 -3.23
N HIS A 107 -6.87 44.56 -3.49
CA HIS A 107 -6.14 45.76 -3.88
C HIS A 107 -5.03 45.39 -4.87
N GLY A 108 -4.90 46.14 -5.97
CA GLY A 108 -3.93 45.90 -7.04
C GLY A 108 -4.56 45.74 -8.42
N VAL A 109 -3.72 45.54 -9.44
CA VAL A 109 -4.12 45.31 -10.84
C VAL A 109 -3.64 43.94 -11.28
N TYR A 110 -4.54 43.12 -11.82
CA TYR A 110 -4.19 41.86 -12.47
C TYR A 110 -3.95 42.09 -13.98
N ASP A 111 -2.74 41.79 -14.43
CA ASP A 111 -2.39 41.74 -15.85
C ASP A 111 -2.68 40.34 -16.40
N GLN A 112 -3.75 40.23 -17.19
CA GLN A 112 -4.22 38.97 -17.77
C GLN A 112 -3.30 38.41 -18.86
N VAL A 113 -2.52 39.26 -19.55
CA VAL A 113 -1.61 38.84 -20.62
C VAL A 113 -0.36 38.19 -20.03
N ASN A 114 0.23 38.84 -19.03
CA ASN A 114 1.44 38.36 -18.37
C ASN A 114 1.17 37.46 -17.16
N ARG A 115 -0.09 37.31 -16.76
CA ARG A 115 -0.54 36.54 -15.58
C ARG A 115 0.18 36.98 -14.30
N LYS A 116 0.23 38.30 -14.05
CA LYS A 116 0.88 38.90 -12.87
C LYS A 116 -0.08 39.81 -12.11
N VAL A 117 0.04 39.82 -10.77
CA VAL A 117 -0.67 40.77 -9.90
C VAL A 117 0.33 41.85 -9.47
N TYR A 118 -0.07 43.10 -9.62
CA TYR A 118 0.67 44.27 -9.14
C TYR A 118 -0.10 44.84 -7.96
N CYS A 119 0.47 44.78 -6.76
CA CYS A 119 -0.09 45.37 -5.54
C CYS A 119 0.57 46.71 -5.20
#